data_AF-A0A7C8ZRW7-F1
#
_entry.id   AF-A0A7C8ZRW7-F1
#
_cell.length_a   1.000
_cell.length_b   1.000
_cell.length_c   1.000
_cell.angle_alpha   90.00
_cell.angle_beta   90.00
_cell.angle_gamma   90.00
#
_symmetry.space_group_name_H-M   'P 1'
#
loop_
_entity.id
_entity.type
_entity.pdbx_description
1 polymer ?
#
loop_
_entity_poly.entity_id
_entity_poly.type
_entity_poly.pdbx_seq_one_letter_code
_entity_poly.pdbx_strand_id
1 'polypeptide(L)'
;PEGLIDFIPEVQKLIAELNEILAHDVVDEAGLWKKKLTPQSLELFEFLPQAIQEQLMLERDPHGNVQVAKIETEKMLIQMAETELEKRKAEGTYRGQFRGQSHFFGYEGRCGLPTNFDASYCYALGYAAGALLHAGKTGLISSVGNLAAPVEEWTVGGTALTALMDVERRHGKFKPVIKKAMVELEGAPFKKFASMREELALKNRYISPGPIQFVGPTANAVNHTLLLELGAQV
;
A
#
# COMPACT_ATOMS: atom_id res chain seq x y z
N PRO A 1 -3.90 0.52 5.07
CA PRO A 1 -2.80 0.17 4.13
C PRO A 1 -1.46 0.43 4.82
N GLU A 2 -0.44 -0.42 4.65
CA GLU A 2 0.85 -0.25 5.34
C GLU A 2 1.47 1.13 5.07
N GLY A 3 1.36 1.60 3.82
CA GLY A 3 1.89 2.89 3.39
C GLY A 3 1.10 4.12 3.82
N LEU A 4 0.10 4.01 4.71
CA LEU A 4 -0.81 5.13 5.03
C LEU A 4 -0.07 6.40 5.48
N ILE A 5 0.96 6.24 6.30
CA ILE A 5 1.77 7.34 6.84
C ILE A 5 2.46 8.16 5.76
N ASP A 6 2.79 7.54 4.61
CA ASP A 6 3.39 8.23 3.47
C ASP A 6 2.38 9.13 2.74
N PHE A 7 1.09 9.05 3.06
CA PHE A 7 0.03 9.88 2.45
C PHE A 7 -0.51 10.95 3.40
N ILE A 8 0.04 11.07 4.62
CA ILE A 8 -0.31 12.13 5.57
C ILE A 8 0.71 13.26 5.41
N PRO A 9 0.34 14.44 4.87
CA PRO A 9 1.30 15.49 4.53
C PRO A 9 2.18 15.95 5.70
N GLU A 10 1.60 16.04 6.90
CA GLU A 10 2.32 16.45 8.11
C GLU A 10 3.37 15.40 8.52
N VAL A 11 3.05 14.12 8.37
CA VAL A 11 3.98 13.00 8.64
C VAL A 11 5.07 12.95 7.58
N GLN A 12 4.76 13.19 6.30
CA GLN A 12 5.78 13.29 5.25
C GLN A 12 6.80 14.39 5.54
N LYS A 13 6.33 15.57 5.98
CA LYS A 13 7.20 16.68 6.36
C LYS A 13 8.10 16.30 7.54
N LEU A 14 7.52 15.69 8.59
CA LEU A 14 8.29 15.17 9.72
C LEU A 14 9.34 14.15 9.27
N ILE A 15 8.97 13.18 8.45
CA ILE A 15 9.90 12.16 7.90
C ILE A 15 11.05 12.82 7.12
N ALA A 16 10.76 13.82 6.29
CA ALA A 16 11.79 14.54 5.54
C ALA A 16 12.77 15.26 6.47
N GLU A 17 12.28 15.97 7.49
CA GLU A 17 13.13 16.62 8.50
C GLU A 17 13.98 15.59 9.27
N LEU A 18 13.38 14.47 9.68
CA LEU A 18 14.10 13.37 10.35
C LEU A 18 15.17 12.75 9.45
N ASN A 19 14.92 12.61 8.15
CA ASN A 19 15.89 12.05 7.20
C ASN A 19 17.14 12.93 7.10
N GLU A 20 16.97 14.25 7.03
CA GLU A 20 18.10 15.19 6.98
C GLU A 20 18.91 15.14 8.27
N ILE A 21 18.25 15.08 9.43
CA ILE A 21 18.91 14.97 10.74
C ILE A 21 19.69 13.65 10.83
N LEU A 22 19.08 12.51 10.49
CA LEU A 22 19.70 11.19 10.60
C LEU A 22 20.84 10.98 9.58
N ALA A 23 20.82 11.68 8.45
CA ALA A 23 21.87 11.58 7.44
C ALA A 23 23.15 12.35 7.81
N HIS A 24 23.02 13.40 8.63
CA HIS A 24 24.10 14.36 8.87
C HIS A 24 24.57 14.44 10.32
N ASP A 25 23.73 14.04 11.28
CA ASP A 25 24.00 14.20 12.70
C ASP A 25 23.99 12.86 13.46
N VAL A 26 24.78 12.79 14.52
CA VAL A 26 24.63 11.73 15.53
C VAL A 26 23.41 12.10 16.38
N VAL A 27 22.41 11.22 16.42
CA VAL A 27 21.27 11.35 17.33
C VAL A 27 21.80 11.30 18.76
N ASP A 28 21.75 12.42 19.45
CA ASP A 28 22.22 12.48 20.83
C ASP A 28 21.17 11.88 21.78
N GLU A 29 21.63 11.08 22.75
CA GLU A 29 20.75 10.46 23.75
C GLU A 29 20.01 11.52 24.60
N ALA A 30 20.53 12.75 24.69
CA ALA A 30 19.92 13.86 25.42
C ALA A 30 18.76 14.54 24.65
N GLY A 31 18.49 14.14 23.40
CA GLY A 31 17.35 14.62 22.61
C GLY A 31 17.48 16.06 22.09
N LEU A 32 18.68 16.65 22.07
CA LEU A 32 18.91 18.00 21.53
C LEU A 32 18.56 18.09 20.03
N TRP A 33 18.69 17.00 19.29
CA TRP A 33 18.25 16.91 17.89
C TRP A 33 16.78 17.32 17.69
N LYS A 34 15.90 17.14 18.69
CA LYS A 34 14.50 17.56 18.61
C LYS A 34 14.33 19.06 18.36
N LYS A 35 15.29 19.89 18.80
CA LYS A 35 15.29 21.35 18.56
C LYS A 35 15.54 21.73 17.10
N LYS A 36 15.99 20.78 16.27
CA LYS A 36 16.20 20.97 14.83
C LYS A 36 14.91 20.75 14.02
N LEU A 37 13.90 20.10 14.61
CA LEU A 37 12.58 20.00 14.00
C LEU A 37 11.87 21.35 14.01
N THR A 38 11.03 21.58 13.01
CA THR A 38 10.11 22.71 13.06
C THR A 38 9.11 22.54 14.22
N PRO A 39 8.58 23.62 14.82
CA PRO A 39 7.65 23.51 15.96
C PRO A 39 6.46 22.58 15.71
N GLN A 40 5.91 22.62 14.49
CA GLN A 40 4.82 21.74 14.05
C GLN A 40 5.25 20.26 13.98
N SER A 41 6.42 19.99 13.41
CA SER A 41 6.96 18.63 13.31
C SER A 41 7.31 18.07 14.69
N LEU A 42 7.82 18.91 15.60
CA LEU A 42 8.09 18.53 16.98
C LEU A 42 6.81 18.20 17.74
N GLU A 43 5.79 19.05 17.64
CA GLU A 43 4.47 18.80 18.24
C GLU A 43 3.86 17.49 17.73
N LEU A 44 3.90 17.26 16.42
CA LEU A 44 3.45 16.00 15.83
C LEU A 44 4.27 14.80 16.34
N PHE A 45 5.59 14.93 16.37
CA PHE A 45 6.47 13.85 16.85
C PHE A 45 6.17 13.49 18.31
N GLU A 46 5.94 14.48 19.18
CA GLU A 46 5.60 14.28 20.58
C GLU A 46 4.18 13.76 20.79
N PHE A 47 3.26 14.08 19.87
CA PHE A 47 1.89 13.56 19.87
C PHE A 47 1.81 12.08 19.50
N LEU A 48 2.73 11.59 18.66
CA LEU A 48 2.76 10.18 18.25
C LEU A 48 3.10 9.25 19.42
N PRO A 49 2.58 8.02 19.45
CA PRO A 49 2.98 7.04 20.44
C PRO A 49 4.49 6.77 20.46
N GLN A 50 5.05 6.50 21.65
CA GLN A 50 6.49 6.29 21.82
C GLN A 50 7.06 5.21 20.89
N ALA A 51 6.36 4.08 20.73
CA ALA A 51 6.81 3.01 19.83
C ALA A 51 6.94 3.49 18.38
N ILE A 52 6.07 4.40 17.93
CA ILE A 52 6.10 4.97 16.58
C ILE A 52 7.23 6.00 16.45
N GLN A 53 7.46 6.81 17.49
CA GLN A 53 8.61 7.71 17.53
C GLN A 53 9.91 6.92 17.35
N GLU A 54 10.09 5.81 18.06
CA GLU A 54 11.25 4.92 17.94
C GLU A 54 11.35 4.31 16.53
N GLN A 55 10.24 3.84 15.96
CA GLN A 55 10.21 3.27 14.61
C GLN A 55 10.56 4.29 13.52
N LEU A 56 10.14 5.55 13.66
CA LEU A 56 10.50 6.65 12.74
C LEU A 56 11.99 7.01 12.79
N MET A 57 12.68 6.67 13.88
CA MET A 57 14.11 6.91 14.09
C MET A 57 14.99 5.74 13.63
N LEU A 58 14.42 4.62 13.18
CA LEU A 58 15.17 3.46 12.69
C LEU A 58 16.00 3.78 11.44
N GLU A 59 17.02 2.96 11.18
CA GLU A 59 17.86 3.08 9.98
C GLU A 59 17.03 3.08 8.69
N ARG A 60 17.47 3.89 7.72
CA ARG A 60 16.85 4.01 6.40
C ARG A 60 17.21 2.83 5.50
N ASP A 61 16.38 2.58 4.49
CA ASP A 61 16.68 1.60 3.45
C ASP A 61 17.89 2.05 2.58
N PRO A 62 18.44 1.19 1.70
CA PRO A 62 19.55 1.56 0.80
C PRO A 62 19.23 2.72 -0.17
N HIS A 63 17.98 3.15 -0.25
CA HIS A 63 17.51 4.26 -1.05
C HIS A 63 17.19 5.51 -0.21
N GLY A 64 17.52 5.51 1.09
CA GLY A 64 17.32 6.62 2.01
C GLY A 64 15.87 6.81 2.49
N ASN A 65 14.97 5.86 2.22
CA ASN A 65 13.58 5.95 2.67
C ASN A 65 13.40 5.34 4.06
N VAL A 66 12.39 5.83 4.76
CA VAL A 66 11.89 5.17 5.98
C VAL A 66 11.39 3.78 5.62
N GLN A 67 11.71 2.80 6.45
CA GLN A 67 11.22 1.43 6.27
C GLN A 67 9.76 1.33 6.74
N VAL A 68 8.82 1.82 5.92
CA VAL A 68 7.39 1.91 6.26
C VAL A 68 6.78 0.55 6.62
N ALA A 69 7.27 -0.54 6.00
CA ALA A 69 6.88 -1.91 6.35
C ALA A 69 7.24 -2.32 7.79
N LYS A 70 8.13 -1.58 8.46
CA LYS A 70 8.46 -1.76 9.89
C LYS A 70 7.66 -0.84 10.81
N ILE A 71 6.89 0.09 10.25
CA ILE A 71 6.05 0.99 11.04
C ILE A 71 4.71 0.33 11.26
N GLU A 72 4.42 0.04 12.53
CA GLU A 72 3.21 -0.64 13.00
C GLU A 72 2.04 0.35 13.02
N THR A 73 1.66 0.83 11.83
CA THR A 73 0.63 1.86 11.62
C THR A 73 -0.71 1.46 12.24
N GLU A 74 -1.05 0.18 12.24
CA GLU A 74 -2.26 -0.33 12.88
C GLU A 74 -2.21 -0.19 14.42
N LYS A 75 -1.05 -0.43 15.05
CA LYS A 75 -0.89 -0.21 16.49
C LYS A 75 -0.91 1.27 16.85
N MET A 76 -0.32 2.11 16.00
CA MET A 76 -0.44 3.57 16.13
C MET A 76 -1.91 3.99 16.19
N LEU A 77 -2.72 3.58 15.22
CA LEU A 77 -4.13 3.94 15.15
C LEU A 77 -4.93 3.41 16.35
N ILE A 78 -4.65 2.18 16.80
CA ILE A 78 -5.26 1.59 18.00
C ILE A 78 -4.95 2.44 19.24
N GLN A 79 -3.67 2.76 19.48
CA GLN A 79 -3.27 3.50 20.68
C GLN A 79 -3.78 4.94 20.68
N MET A 80 -3.83 5.59 19.51
CA MET A 80 -4.42 6.92 19.37
C MET A 80 -5.93 6.89 19.63
N ALA A 81 -6.65 5.89 19.12
CA ALA A 81 -8.07 5.71 19.39
C ALA A 81 -8.33 5.40 20.88
N GLU A 82 -7.50 4.56 21.50
CA GLU A 82 -7.56 4.27 22.94
C GLU A 82 -7.43 5.54 23.78
N THR A 83 -6.40 6.35 23.51
CA THR A 83 -6.15 7.61 24.21
C THR A 83 -7.35 8.57 24.11
N GLU A 84 -7.91 8.73 22.90
CA GLU A 84 -9.07 9.59 22.68
C GLU A 84 -10.34 9.05 23.38
N LEU A 85 -10.56 7.72 23.35
CA LEU A 85 -11.70 7.10 24.01
C LEU A 85 -11.59 7.13 25.54
N GLU A 86 -10.38 7.03 26.11
CA GLU A 86 -10.12 7.21 27.54
C GLU A 86 -10.41 8.64 27.99
N LYS A 87 -9.98 9.63 27.21
CA LYS A 87 -10.33 11.04 27.45
C LYS A 87 -11.86 11.23 27.47
N ARG A 88 -12.57 10.72 26.46
CA ARG A 88 -14.05 10.79 26.41
C ARG A 88 -14.72 10.05 27.56
N LYS A 89 -14.11 8.98 28.04
CA LYS A 89 -14.59 8.24 29.22
C LYS A 89 -14.44 9.07 30.49
N ALA A 90 -13.32 9.77 30.66
CA ALA A 90 -13.10 10.71 31.76
C ALA A 90 -14.09 11.89 31.72
N GLU A 91 -14.45 12.37 30.53
CA GLU A 91 -15.47 13.41 30.30
C GLU A 91 -16.91 12.89 30.41
N GLY A 92 -17.11 11.57 30.53
CA GLY A 92 -18.44 10.94 30.62
C GLY A 92 -19.21 10.83 29.30
N THR A 93 -18.59 11.15 28.16
CA THR A 93 -19.20 11.12 26.82
C THR A 93 -19.06 9.76 26.11
N TYR A 94 -18.23 8.86 26.63
CA TYR A 94 -18.09 7.48 26.15
C TYR A 94 -18.29 6.48 27.29
N ARG A 95 -19.23 5.55 27.11
CA ARG A 95 -19.57 4.49 28.09
C ARG A 95 -19.16 3.08 27.64
N GLY A 96 -18.57 2.95 26.46
CA GLY A 96 -18.17 1.67 25.90
C GLY A 96 -16.86 1.14 26.47
N GLN A 97 -16.51 -0.06 26.01
CA GLN A 97 -15.18 -0.63 26.18
C GLN A 97 -14.56 -0.85 24.81
N PHE A 98 -13.39 -0.28 24.60
CA PHE A 98 -12.58 -0.53 23.41
C PHE A 98 -11.46 -1.51 23.76
N ARG A 99 -11.22 -2.46 22.86
CA ARG A 99 -10.09 -3.40 22.92
C ARG A 99 -9.54 -3.54 21.51
N GLY A 100 -8.45 -2.86 21.22
CA GLY A 100 -7.78 -3.00 19.93
C GLY A 100 -7.15 -4.37 19.79
N GLN A 101 -7.28 -4.98 18.61
CA GLN A 101 -6.53 -6.16 18.22
C GLN A 101 -5.89 -5.85 16.88
N SER A 102 -4.55 -5.83 16.85
CA SER A 102 -3.81 -5.66 15.61
C SER A 102 -3.62 -6.99 14.90
N HIS A 103 -3.62 -6.91 13.57
CA HIS A 103 -3.26 -7.98 12.65
C HIS A 103 -2.45 -7.36 11.52
N PHE A 104 -1.39 -8.05 11.09
CA PHE A 104 -0.56 -7.63 9.97
C PHE A 104 -0.38 -8.80 9.01
N PHE A 105 -1.21 -8.80 7.96
CA PHE A 105 -1.19 -9.83 6.93
C PHE A 105 -0.37 -9.34 5.72
N GLY A 106 0.68 -10.06 5.36
CA GLY A 106 1.56 -9.69 4.27
C GLY A 106 2.39 -10.88 3.78
N TYR A 107 3.40 -11.29 4.55
CA TYR A 107 4.36 -12.32 4.14
C TYR A 107 3.70 -13.66 3.77
N GLU A 108 2.69 -14.08 4.53
CA GLU A 108 1.94 -15.32 4.30
C GLU A 108 1.19 -15.34 2.96
N GLY A 109 0.86 -14.17 2.40
CA GLY A 109 0.19 -14.05 1.11
C GLY A 109 1.14 -14.07 -0.09
N ARG A 110 2.45 -13.90 0.10
CA ARG A 110 3.42 -13.73 -0.99
C ARG A 110 3.97 -15.03 -1.57
N CYS A 111 3.90 -16.13 -0.80
CA CYS A 111 4.42 -17.45 -1.20
C CYS A 111 3.34 -18.54 -1.18
N GLY A 112 2.07 -18.14 -1.32
CA GLY A 112 0.94 -19.07 -1.45
C GLY A 112 0.86 -19.68 -2.85
N LEU A 113 -0.02 -20.69 -3.01
CA LEU A 113 -0.36 -21.20 -4.33
C LEU A 113 -1.08 -20.11 -5.15
N PRO A 114 -0.65 -19.85 -6.41
CA PRO A 114 -1.31 -18.84 -7.24
C PRO A 114 -2.74 -19.29 -7.58
N THR A 115 -3.66 -18.34 -7.71
CA THR A 115 -5.01 -18.62 -8.22
C THR A 115 -4.96 -19.19 -9.64
N ASN A 116 -6.03 -19.82 -10.13
CA ASN A 116 -6.09 -20.25 -11.54
C ASN A 116 -5.87 -19.06 -12.51
N PHE A 117 -6.36 -17.87 -12.12
CA PHE A 117 -6.12 -16.63 -12.85
C PHE A 117 -4.62 -16.29 -12.91
N ASP A 118 -3.94 -16.19 -11.75
CA ASP A 118 -2.51 -15.85 -11.69
C ASP A 118 -1.63 -16.92 -12.36
N ALA A 119 -1.99 -18.20 -12.22
CA ALA A 119 -1.27 -19.30 -12.88
C ALA A 119 -1.33 -19.15 -14.40
N SER A 120 -2.53 -18.91 -14.95
CA SER A 120 -2.73 -18.71 -16.40
C SER A 120 -2.06 -17.42 -16.88
N TYR A 121 -2.21 -16.33 -16.12
CA TYR A 121 -1.65 -15.02 -16.44
C TYR A 121 -0.12 -15.04 -16.46
N CYS A 122 0.51 -15.60 -15.42
CA CYS A 122 1.97 -15.73 -15.36
C CYS A 122 2.51 -16.64 -16.46
N TYR A 123 1.80 -17.73 -16.77
CA TYR A 123 2.18 -18.63 -17.87
C TYR A 123 2.13 -17.91 -19.22
N ALA A 124 1.04 -17.19 -19.50
CA ALA A 124 0.88 -16.40 -20.73
C ALA A 124 1.96 -15.32 -20.85
N LEU A 125 2.29 -14.60 -19.77
CA LEU A 125 3.38 -13.62 -19.74
C LEU A 125 4.73 -14.24 -20.12
N GLY A 126 5.06 -15.40 -19.56
CA GLY A 126 6.30 -16.11 -19.87
C GLY A 126 6.36 -16.58 -21.33
N TYR A 127 5.26 -17.13 -21.83
CA TYR A 127 5.15 -17.57 -23.23
C TYR A 127 5.29 -16.40 -24.20
N ALA A 128 4.61 -15.28 -23.92
CA ALA A 128 4.70 -14.06 -24.70
C ALA A 128 6.11 -13.47 -24.71
N ALA A 129 6.82 -13.48 -23.57
CA ALA A 129 8.21 -13.06 -23.51
C ALA A 129 9.11 -13.93 -24.40
N GLY A 130 8.92 -15.25 -24.40
CA GLY A 130 9.61 -16.18 -25.29
C GLY A 130 9.35 -15.89 -26.77
N ALA A 131 8.09 -15.61 -27.15
CA ALA A 131 7.72 -15.24 -28.51
C ALA A 131 8.34 -13.90 -28.95
N LEU A 132 8.35 -12.89 -28.08
CA LEU A 132 8.98 -11.59 -28.35
C LEU A 132 10.49 -11.73 -28.55
N LEU A 133 11.16 -12.55 -27.72
CA LEU A 133 12.58 -12.86 -27.85
C LEU A 133 12.86 -13.56 -29.19
N HIS A 134 12.07 -14.58 -29.53
CA HIS A 134 12.19 -15.31 -30.79
C HIS A 134 12.03 -14.39 -32.02
N ALA A 135 11.15 -13.38 -31.92
CA ALA A 135 10.97 -12.36 -32.94
C ALA A 135 12.03 -11.23 -32.92
N GLY A 136 13.09 -11.37 -32.11
CA GLY A 136 14.20 -10.42 -32.03
C GLY A 136 13.86 -9.07 -31.38
N LYS A 137 12.83 -9.01 -30.52
CA LYS A 137 12.41 -7.78 -29.83
C LYS A 137 13.18 -7.59 -28.52
N THR A 138 13.40 -6.33 -28.12
CA THR A 138 14.07 -5.95 -26.85
C THR A 138 13.45 -4.67 -26.28
N GLY A 139 13.67 -4.40 -24.99
CA GLY A 139 13.16 -3.20 -24.30
C GLY A 139 11.64 -3.19 -24.11
N LEU A 140 11.00 -4.37 -24.17
CA LEU A 140 9.55 -4.54 -23.99
C LEU A 140 9.25 -5.25 -22.66
N ILE A 141 8.16 -4.87 -22.02
CA ILE A 141 7.50 -5.61 -20.95
C ILE A 141 6.46 -6.52 -21.60
N SER A 142 6.52 -7.83 -21.31
CA SER A 142 5.49 -8.77 -21.74
C SER A 142 4.13 -8.35 -21.18
N SER A 143 3.10 -8.34 -22.02
CA SER A 143 1.76 -7.87 -21.65
C SER A 143 0.68 -8.86 -22.09
N VAL A 144 -0.36 -8.99 -21.26
CA VAL A 144 -1.56 -9.77 -21.57
C VAL A 144 -2.77 -8.85 -21.40
N GLY A 145 -3.64 -8.83 -22.40
CA GLY A 145 -4.87 -8.03 -22.44
C GLY A 145 -6.13 -8.88 -22.39
N ASN A 146 -7.28 -8.22 -22.28
CA ASN A 146 -8.61 -8.85 -22.23
C ASN A 146 -8.81 -9.78 -21.01
N LEU A 147 -8.27 -9.41 -19.85
CA LEU A 147 -8.17 -10.27 -18.65
C LEU A 147 -9.50 -10.60 -17.96
N ALA A 148 -10.62 -9.94 -18.32
CA ALA A 148 -11.95 -10.33 -17.84
C ALA A 148 -12.62 -11.42 -18.70
N ALA A 149 -12.11 -11.67 -19.91
CA ALA A 149 -12.62 -12.70 -20.80
C ALA A 149 -12.05 -14.08 -20.43
N PRO A 150 -12.62 -15.18 -20.97
CA PRO A 150 -12.01 -16.50 -20.89
C PRO A 150 -10.56 -16.48 -21.38
N VAL A 151 -9.72 -17.37 -20.82
CA VAL A 151 -8.27 -17.40 -21.09
C VAL A 151 -7.96 -17.55 -22.58
N GLU A 152 -8.81 -18.27 -23.31
CA GLU A 152 -8.71 -18.49 -24.75
C GLU A 152 -8.86 -17.21 -25.58
N GLU A 153 -9.48 -16.17 -25.01
CA GLU A 153 -9.70 -14.86 -25.64
C GLU A 153 -8.68 -13.80 -25.18
N TRP A 154 -7.70 -14.18 -24.36
CA TRP A 154 -6.64 -13.27 -23.95
C TRP A 154 -5.71 -12.93 -25.11
N THR A 155 -5.30 -11.67 -25.17
CA THR A 155 -4.31 -11.21 -26.14
C THR A 155 -2.95 -11.10 -25.49
N VAL A 156 -1.88 -11.42 -26.21
CA VAL A 156 -0.50 -11.30 -25.71
C VAL A 156 0.34 -10.38 -26.58
N GLY A 157 1.26 -9.64 -25.98
CA GLY A 157 2.09 -8.68 -26.68
C GLY A 157 3.27 -8.18 -25.86
N GLY A 158 3.84 -7.05 -26.31
CA GLY A 158 4.92 -6.37 -25.61
C GLY A 158 4.67 -4.86 -25.57
N THR A 159 4.70 -4.29 -24.37
CA THR A 159 4.59 -2.84 -24.14
C THR A 159 5.99 -2.25 -24.02
N ALA A 160 6.27 -1.16 -24.73
CA ALA A 160 7.58 -0.50 -24.64
C ALA A 160 7.85 0.00 -23.20
N LEU A 161 8.97 -0.41 -22.62
CA LEU A 161 9.35 -0.05 -21.25
C LEU A 161 9.36 1.48 -21.07
N THR A 162 9.89 2.20 -22.05
CA THR A 162 10.00 3.66 -22.04
C THR A 162 8.65 4.38 -22.04
N ALA A 163 7.57 3.74 -22.52
CA ALA A 163 6.24 4.33 -22.50
C ALA A 163 5.65 4.42 -21.07
N LEU A 164 6.23 3.69 -20.11
CA LEU A 164 5.82 3.68 -18.71
C LEU A 164 6.77 4.51 -17.81
N MET A 165 7.83 5.08 -18.39
CA MET A 165 8.84 5.81 -17.63
C MET A 165 8.50 7.29 -17.49
N ASP A 166 8.88 7.85 -16.35
CA ASP A 166 8.88 9.26 -16.01
C ASP A 166 10.26 9.66 -15.44
N VAL A 167 10.51 10.95 -15.26
CA VAL A 167 11.76 11.47 -14.71
C VAL A 167 11.53 11.99 -13.29
N GLU A 168 12.10 11.31 -12.30
CA GLU A 168 12.04 11.72 -10.89
C GLU A 168 13.42 12.15 -10.37
N ARG A 169 13.44 13.09 -9.42
CA ARG A 169 14.68 13.51 -8.74
C ARG A 169 14.90 12.67 -7.47
N ARG A 170 15.94 11.84 -7.44
CA ARG A 170 16.32 10.99 -6.29
C ARG A 170 17.78 11.24 -5.90
N HIS A 171 18.04 11.47 -4.61
CA HIS A 171 19.36 11.89 -4.09
C HIS A 171 19.97 13.04 -4.90
N GLY A 172 19.18 14.07 -5.18
CA GLY A 172 19.60 15.25 -5.92
C GLY A 172 19.78 15.07 -7.44
N LYS A 173 19.69 13.85 -8.00
CA LYS A 173 19.88 13.55 -9.43
C LYS A 173 18.57 13.14 -10.12
N PHE A 174 18.37 13.55 -11.37
CA PHE A 174 17.25 13.06 -12.19
C PHE A 174 17.52 11.64 -12.67
N LYS A 175 16.57 10.74 -12.45
CA LYS A 175 16.65 9.32 -12.85
C LYS A 175 15.36 8.91 -13.55
N PRO A 176 15.42 8.12 -14.64
CA PRO A 176 14.25 7.55 -15.27
C PRO A 176 13.70 6.43 -14.38
N VAL A 177 12.40 6.45 -14.10
CA VAL A 177 11.72 5.49 -13.23
C VAL A 177 10.34 5.16 -13.78
N ILE A 178 9.81 3.99 -13.45
CA ILE A 178 8.40 3.68 -13.73
C ILE A 178 7.57 4.29 -12.61
N LYS A 179 6.61 5.14 -12.98
CA LYS A 179 5.70 5.76 -12.00
C LYS A 179 4.82 4.69 -11.37
N LYS A 180 4.69 4.73 -10.04
CA LYS A 180 3.76 3.85 -9.31
C LYS A 180 2.32 4.25 -9.69
N ALA A 181 1.53 3.28 -10.17
CA ALA A 181 0.09 3.47 -10.36
C ALA A 181 -0.59 3.45 -8.99
N MET A 182 -1.23 4.55 -8.63
CA MET A 182 -1.98 4.69 -7.37
C MET A 182 -3.47 4.46 -7.61
N VAL A 183 -4.25 4.29 -6.54
CA VAL A 183 -5.70 4.19 -6.64
C VAL A 183 -6.28 5.45 -7.28
N GLU A 184 -7.04 5.29 -8.37
CA GLU A 184 -7.77 6.37 -9.00
C GLU A 184 -9.07 6.66 -8.24
N LEU A 185 -9.13 7.81 -7.56
CA LEU A 185 -10.30 8.19 -6.75
C LEU A 185 -11.57 8.43 -7.60
N GLU A 186 -11.39 8.74 -8.88
CA GLU A 186 -12.50 8.87 -9.82
C GLU A 186 -12.82 7.56 -10.56
N GLY A 187 -12.04 6.51 -10.34
CA GLY A 187 -12.20 5.20 -10.95
C GLY A 187 -13.38 4.40 -10.37
N ALA A 188 -13.89 3.46 -11.16
CA ALA A 188 -15.02 2.62 -10.77
C ALA A 188 -14.82 1.85 -9.44
N PRO A 189 -13.63 1.26 -9.15
CA PRO A 189 -13.40 0.57 -7.89
C PRO A 189 -13.59 1.46 -6.66
N PHE A 190 -12.98 2.65 -6.66
CA PHE A 190 -13.10 3.56 -5.51
C PHE A 190 -14.51 4.14 -5.38
N LYS A 191 -15.15 4.51 -6.50
CA LYS A 191 -16.54 4.99 -6.50
C LYS A 191 -17.50 3.96 -5.92
N LYS A 192 -17.33 2.68 -6.24
CA LYS A 192 -18.12 1.58 -5.63
C LYS A 192 -17.93 1.55 -4.12
N PHE A 193 -16.68 1.55 -3.63
CA PHE A 193 -16.39 1.61 -2.19
C PHE A 193 -17.02 2.84 -1.52
N ALA A 194 -16.83 4.03 -2.10
CA ALA A 194 -17.34 5.29 -1.58
C ALA A 194 -18.87 5.29 -1.47
N SER A 195 -19.58 4.66 -2.42
CA SER A 195 -21.05 4.57 -2.38
C SER A 195 -21.60 3.73 -1.23
N MET A 196 -20.79 2.84 -0.65
CA MET A 196 -21.24 1.89 0.37
C MET A 196 -20.62 2.15 1.75
N ARG A 197 -19.48 2.85 1.84
CA ARG A 197 -18.67 2.94 3.07
C ARG A 197 -19.42 3.47 4.30
N GLU A 198 -20.36 4.40 4.12
CA GLU A 198 -21.13 4.97 5.24
C GLU A 198 -22.10 3.94 5.84
N GLU A 199 -22.75 3.13 4.98
CA GLU A 199 -23.58 2.01 5.45
C GLU A 199 -22.72 0.94 6.12
N LEU A 200 -21.59 0.59 5.50
CA LEU A 200 -20.67 -0.43 6.02
C LEU A 200 -20.05 -0.04 7.37
N ALA A 201 -19.88 1.26 7.63
CA ALA A 201 -19.34 1.76 8.89
C ALA A 201 -20.32 1.57 10.07
N LEU A 202 -21.63 1.58 9.81
CA LEU A 202 -22.67 1.54 10.85
C LEU A 202 -23.37 0.19 10.97
N LYS A 203 -23.43 -0.61 9.89
CA LYS A 203 -24.17 -1.87 9.84
C LYS A 203 -23.24 -3.06 9.71
N ASN A 204 -23.63 -4.17 10.33
CA ASN A 204 -22.92 -5.46 10.22
C ASN A 204 -23.20 -6.12 8.86
N ARG A 205 -22.44 -5.73 7.83
CA ARG A 205 -22.54 -6.23 6.44
C ARG A 205 -21.28 -6.97 6.01
N TYR A 206 -20.77 -7.84 6.87
CA TYR A 206 -19.54 -8.60 6.60
C TYR A 206 -19.75 -9.62 5.48
N ILE A 207 -18.73 -9.75 4.63
CA ILE A 207 -18.63 -10.81 3.62
C ILE A 207 -17.52 -11.75 4.08
N SER A 208 -17.80 -13.04 4.09
CA SER A 208 -16.85 -14.08 4.49
C SER A 208 -16.43 -14.89 3.26
N PRO A 209 -15.42 -14.42 2.50
CA PRO A 209 -14.89 -15.20 1.38
C PRO A 209 -14.27 -16.50 1.89
N GLY A 210 -14.49 -17.59 1.14
CA GLY A 210 -13.85 -18.87 1.43
C GLY A 210 -12.39 -18.91 0.98
N PRO A 211 -11.67 -20.02 1.26
CA PRO A 211 -10.33 -20.24 0.73
C PRO A 211 -10.31 -20.27 -0.80
N ILE A 212 -9.15 -19.97 -1.39
CA ILE A 212 -8.92 -20.15 -2.83
C ILE A 212 -9.30 -21.58 -3.23
N GLN A 213 -10.15 -21.70 -4.25
CA GLN A 213 -10.52 -22.98 -4.85
C GLN A 213 -9.80 -23.14 -6.18
N PHE A 214 -9.36 -24.37 -6.48
CA PHE A 214 -8.73 -24.71 -7.76
C PHE A 214 -9.67 -25.49 -8.70
N VAL A 215 -10.77 -25.99 -8.15
CA VAL A 215 -11.81 -26.73 -8.85
C VAL A 215 -13.19 -26.23 -8.42
N GLY A 216 -14.17 -26.37 -9.31
CA GLY A 216 -15.55 -25.97 -9.05
C GLY A 216 -15.89 -24.54 -9.49
N PRO A 217 -17.13 -24.09 -9.22
CA PRO A 217 -17.71 -22.89 -9.82
C PRO A 217 -16.97 -21.58 -9.54
N THR A 218 -16.25 -21.49 -8.41
CA THR A 218 -15.56 -20.26 -7.98
C THR A 218 -14.05 -20.30 -8.24
N ALA A 219 -13.53 -21.36 -8.86
CA ALA A 219 -12.08 -21.54 -9.02
C ALA A 219 -11.42 -20.51 -9.94
N ASN A 220 -12.20 -19.95 -10.88
CA ASN A 220 -11.77 -18.95 -11.84
C ASN A 220 -12.29 -17.54 -11.48
N ALA A 221 -12.67 -17.31 -10.23
CA ALA A 221 -13.09 -15.98 -9.79
C ALA A 221 -11.93 -14.98 -9.91
N VAL A 222 -12.24 -13.80 -10.42
CA VAL A 222 -11.29 -12.69 -10.63
C VAL A 222 -11.54 -11.60 -9.59
N ASN A 223 -10.52 -10.82 -9.23
CA ASN A 223 -10.67 -9.76 -8.24
C ASN A 223 -11.65 -8.67 -8.71
N HIS A 224 -12.36 -8.06 -7.76
CA HIS A 224 -13.39 -7.05 -8.07
C HIS A 224 -12.82 -5.78 -8.71
N THR A 225 -11.56 -5.43 -8.42
CA THR A 225 -10.91 -4.23 -8.99
C THR A 225 -10.84 -4.35 -10.51
N LEU A 226 -10.28 -5.46 -11.02
CA LEU A 226 -10.16 -5.72 -12.45
C LEU A 226 -11.52 -5.77 -13.14
N LEU A 227 -12.51 -6.42 -12.52
CA LEU A 227 -13.87 -6.48 -13.06
C LEU A 227 -14.50 -5.09 -13.18
N LEU A 228 -14.40 -4.26 -12.14
CA LEU A 228 -14.95 -2.90 -12.13
C LEU A 228 -14.22 -1.97 -13.13
N GLU A 229 -12.90 -2.09 -13.25
CA GLU A 229 -12.11 -1.34 -14.23
C GLU A 229 -12.48 -1.69 -15.67
N LEU A 230 -12.85 -2.95 -15.92
CA LEU A 230 -13.31 -3.43 -17.22
C LEU A 230 -14.82 -3.27 -17.44
N GLY A 231 -15.52 -2.57 -16.53
CA GLY A 231 -16.94 -2.24 -16.66
C GLY A 231 -17.90 -3.39 -16.35
N ALA A 232 -17.43 -4.49 -15.76
CA ALA A 232 -18.30 -5.55 -15.28
C ALA A 232 -19.10 -5.09 -14.05
N GLN A 233 -20.31 -5.62 -13.90
CA GLN A 233 -21.14 -5.38 -12.71
C GLN A 233 -20.75 -6.37 -11.61
N VAL A 234 -20.35 -5.83 -10.46
CA VAL A 234 -19.90 -6.56 -9.26
C VAL A 234 -20.68 -6.12 -8.03
#